data_AF-A0A9Q4FMT9-F1
#
_entry.id   AF-A0A9Q4FMT9-F1
#
_cell.length_a   1.000
_cell.length_b   1.000
_cell.length_c   1.000
_cell.angle_alpha   90.00
_cell.angle_beta   90.00
_cell.angle_gamma   90.00
#
_symmetry.space_group_name_H-M   'P 1'
#
loop_
_entity.id
_entity.type
_entity.pdbx_description
1 polymer ?
#
loop_
_entity_poly.entity_id
_entity_poly.type
_entity_poly.pdbx_seq_one_letter_code
_entity_poly.pdbx_strand_id
1 'polypeptide(L)'
;RCIIHQLRNSFKYVSYKDKKEFARDFKAVYTAINEEAAYEALGELEEKWNSKYPFAIKSWDMNWDVLSPFFKYPNEIRTIMYTTNIIESLHRQFRKVTKTKSVFPSDQSLEKMLYLASQNVMKKWSRRYKN
;
A
#
# COMPACT_ATOMS: atom_id res chain seq x y z
N ARG A 1 1.19 0.69 10.66
CA ARG A 1 0.35 1.17 9.52
C ARG A 1 1.11 0.87 8.22
N CYS A 2 0.44 0.48 7.14
CA CYS A 2 1.15 0.08 5.90
C CYS A 2 1.35 1.29 4.97
N ILE A 3 2.58 1.49 4.47
CA ILE A 3 2.96 2.56 3.55
C ILE A 3 2.01 2.63 2.34
N ILE A 4 1.62 1.48 1.78
CA ILE A 4 0.72 1.44 0.62
C ILE A 4 -0.69 1.93 0.95
N HIS A 5 -1.20 1.55 2.11
CA HIS A 5 -2.53 2.01 2.53
C HIS A 5 -2.50 3.50 2.84
N GLN A 6 -1.40 4.00 3.41
CA GLN A 6 -1.18 5.41 3.62
C GLN A 6 -1.15 6.17 2.28
N LEU A 7 -0.35 5.71 1.31
CA LEU A 7 -0.22 6.31 -0.01
C LEU A 7 -1.57 6.33 -0.77
N ARG A 8 -2.33 5.22 -0.73
CA ARG A 8 -3.69 5.17 -1.29
C ARG A 8 -4.62 6.17 -0.65
N ASN A 9 -4.51 6.36 0.66
CA ASN A 9 -5.33 7.33 1.37
C ASN A 9 -5.02 8.75 0.90
N SER A 10 -3.74 9.10 0.73
CA SER A 10 -3.33 10.39 0.16
C SER A 10 -3.90 10.60 -1.24
N PHE A 11 -3.82 9.60 -2.12
CA PHE A 11 -4.36 9.70 -3.48
C PHE A 11 -5.88 9.86 -3.59
N LYS A 12 -6.65 9.67 -2.51
CA LYS A 12 -8.09 9.97 -2.49
C LYS A 12 -8.36 11.47 -2.59
N TYR A 13 -7.47 12.29 -2.04
CA TYR A 13 -7.60 13.75 -2.03
C TYR A 13 -7.02 14.41 -3.29
N VAL A 14 -6.22 13.68 -4.05
CA VAL A 14 -5.50 14.20 -5.24
C VAL A 14 -6.37 14.02 -6.49
N SER A 15 -6.53 15.10 -7.26
CA SER A 15 -7.29 15.06 -8.52
C SER A 15 -6.61 14.16 -9.56
N TYR A 16 -7.39 13.58 -10.48
CA TYR A 16 -6.85 12.66 -11.50
C TYR A 16 -5.73 13.28 -12.35
N LYS A 17 -5.84 14.58 -12.68
CA LYS A 17 -4.85 15.30 -13.49
C LYS A 17 -3.48 15.32 -12.83
N ASP A 18 -3.44 15.43 -11.50
CA ASP A 18 -2.20 15.59 -10.75
C ASP A 18 -1.67 14.27 -10.19
N LYS A 19 -2.49 13.20 -10.17
CA LYS A 19 -2.11 11.89 -9.58
C LYS A 19 -0.78 11.38 -10.09
N LYS A 20 -0.49 11.52 -11.38
CA LYS A 20 0.75 11.03 -11.99
C LYS A 20 1.97 11.80 -11.46
N GLU A 21 1.85 13.12 -11.38
CA GLU A 21 2.91 14.00 -10.90
C GLU A 21 3.12 13.82 -9.40
N PHE A 22 2.03 13.88 -8.63
CA PHE A 22 2.04 13.63 -7.19
C PHE A 22 2.66 12.27 -6.87
N ALA A 23 2.32 11.21 -7.60
CA ALA A 23 2.90 9.87 -7.39
C ALA A 23 4.41 9.82 -7.66
N ARG A 24 4.88 10.56 -8.67
CA ARG A 24 6.31 10.66 -9.00
C ARG A 24 7.05 11.37 -7.88
N ASP A 25 6.53 12.49 -7.40
CA ASP A 25 7.15 13.28 -6.35
C ASP A 25 7.14 12.50 -5.02
N PHE A 26 6.01 11.85 -4.68
CA PHE A 26 5.89 11.01 -3.49
C PHE A 26 6.82 9.79 -3.50
N LYS A 27 7.30 9.37 -4.68
CA LYS A 27 8.25 8.27 -4.78
C LYS A 27 9.51 8.55 -3.96
N ALA A 28 10.00 9.79 -3.98
CA ALA A 28 11.19 10.19 -3.23
C ALA A 28 11.06 9.87 -1.73
N VAL A 29 9.88 10.08 -1.14
CA VAL A 29 9.62 9.83 0.28
C VAL A 29 9.81 8.36 0.65
N TYR A 30 9.11 7.43 -0.02
CA TYR A 30 9.17 6.01 0.37
C TYR A 30 10.37 5.25 -0.20
N THR A 31 11.09 5.82 -1.16
CA THR A 31 12.36 5.24 -1.66
C THR A 31 13.60 5.88 -1.04
N ALA A 32 13.45 6.83 -0.12
CA ALA A 32 14.57 7.48 0.57
C ALA A 32 15.48 6.45 1.27
N ILE A 33 16.77 6.77 1.43
CA ILE A 33 17.75 5.84 1.97
C ILE A 33 17.55 5.56 3.47
N ASN A 34 17.07 6.54 4.23
CA ASN A 34 16.84 6.50 5.67
C ASN A 34 15.63 7.38 6.05
N GLU A 35 15.33 7.44 7.35
CA GLU A 35 14.21 8.19 7.90
C GLU A 35 14.39 9.70 7.74
N GLU A 36 15.60 10.21 7.92
CA GLU A 36 15.93 11.63 7.82
C GLU A 36 15.69 12.15 6.40
N ALA A 37 16.25 11.47 5.38
CA ALA A 37 16.06 11.83 3.98
C ALA A 37 14.59 11.68 3.54
N ALA A 38 13.85 10.75 4.15
CA ALA A 38 12.42 10.61 3.88
C ALA A 38 11.61 11.79 4.44
N TYR A 39 11.99 12.29 5.62
CA TYR A 39 11.35 13.43 6.25
C TYR A 39 11.65 14.72 5.49
N GLU A 40 12.89 14.92 5.03
CA GLU A 40 13.25 16.03 4.14
C GLU A 40 12.45 15.99 2.82
N ALA A 41 12.39 14.83 2.16
CA ALA A 41 11.60 14.66 0.95
C ALA A 41 10.09 14.88 1.19
N LEU A 42 9.58 14.57 2.38
CA LEU A 42 8.20 14.88 2.75
C LEU A 42 7.99 16.39 2.89
N GLY A 43 8.97 17.13 3.42
CA GLY A 43 8.96 18.59 3.47
C GLY A 43 8.93 19.23 2.09
N GLU A 44 9.78 18.79 1.15
CA GLU A 44 9.75 19.26 -0.24
C GLU A 44 8.39 18.99 -0.91
N LEU A 45 7.81 17.81 -0.63
CA LEU A 45 6.49 17.45 -1.11
C LEU A 45 5.39 18.34 -0.50
N GLU A 46 5.54 18.70 0.77
CA GLU A 46 4.67 19.65 1.46
C GLU A 46 4.70 21.03 0.80
N GLU A 47 5.89 21.60 0.60
CA GLU A 47 6.03 22.91 -0.04
C GLU A 47 5.31 23.00 -1.38
N LYS A 48 5.43 21.93 -2.19
CA LYS A 48 4.81 21.88 -3.51
C LYS A 48 3.30 21.66 -3.49
N TRP A 49 2.81 20.75 -2.63
CA TRP A 49 1.44 20.23 -2.74
C TRP A 49 0.50 20.66 -1.62
N ASN A 50 0.99 21.22 -0.51
CA ASN A 50 0.17 21.53 0.67
C ASN A 50 -0.92 22.57 0.39
N SER A 51 -0.62 23.55 -0.47
CA SER A 51 -1.60 24.57 -0.88
C SER A 51 -2.84 23.98 -1.58
N LYS A 52 -2.67 22.86 -2.29
CA LYS A 52 -3.74 22.22 -3.09
C LYS A 52 -4.33 20.99 -2.40
N TYR A 53 -3.50 20.21 -1.72
CA TYR A 53 -3.87 18.91 -1.15
C TYR A 53 -3.40 18.75 0.31
N PRO A 54 -3.79 19.66 1.23
CA PRO A 54 -3.28 19.67 2.60
C PRO A 54 -3.57 18.37 3.36
N PHE A 55 -4.75 17.78 3.14
CA PHE A 55 -5.13 16.51 3.78
C PHE A 55 -4.31 15.31 3.30
N ALA A 56 -3.81 15.34 2.06
CA ALA A 56 -2.97 14.27 1.54
C ALA A 56 -1.64 14.18 2.30
N ILE A 57 -1.13 15.33 2.78
CA ILE A 57 0.19 15.49 3.41
C ILE A 57 0.08 15.46 4.92
N LYS A 58 -0.87 16.19 5.52
CA LYS A 58 -1.11 16.19 6.96
C LYS A 58 -1.30 14.80 7.55
N SER A 59 -1.89 13.88 6.77
CA SER A 59 -2.06 12.50 7.20
C SER A 59 -0.74 11.75 7.38
N TRP A 60 0.35 12.14 6.72
CA TRP A 60 1.68 11.53 6.88
C TRP A 60 2.36 12.04 8.13
N ASP A 61 2.34 13.35 8.37
CA ASP A 61 2.87 13.96 9.58
C ASP A 61 2.23 13.37 10.85
N MET A 62 0.89 13.32 10.89
CA MET A 62 0.15 12.71 12.01
C MET A 62 0.41 11.21 12.22
N ASN A 63 0.91 10.50 11.21
CA ASN A 63 1.18 9.06 11.30
C ASN A 63 2.69 8.76 11.21
N TRP A 64 3.56 9.76 11.27
CA TRP A 64 4.98 9.60 10.96
C TRP A 64 5.64 8.57 11.86
N ASP A 65 5.42 8.64 13.18
CA ASP A 65 5.96 7.67 14.16
C ASP A 65 5.62 6.20 13.85
N VAL A 66 4.48 5.98 13.19
CA VAL A 66 4.01 4.64 12.82
C VAL A 66 4.55 4.21 11.46
N LEU A 67 4.92 5.16 10.61
CA LEU A 67 5.43 4.94 9.26
C LEU A 67 6.96 4.86 9.25
N SER A 68 7.65 5.68 10.03
CA SER A 68 9.11 5.83 10.01
C SER A 68 9.89 4.54 10.32
N PRO A 69 9.41 3.57 11.14
CA PRO A 69 10.07 2.28 11.30
C PRO A 69 10.22 1.49 9.99
N PHE A 70 9.46 1.83 8.94
CA PHE A 70 9.66 1.30 7.59
C PHE A 70 11.09 1.49 7.09
N PHE A 71 11.75 2.62 7.40
CA PHE A 71 13.11 2.93 6.93
C PHE A 71 14.21 2.14 7.64
N LYS A 72 13.88 1.44 8.74
CA LYS A 72 14.80 0.53 9.43
C LYS A 72 15.06 -0.76 8.64
N TYR A 73 14.22 -1.06 7.65
CA TYR A 73 14.38 -2.24 6.81
C TYR A 73 15.31 -1.95 5.61
N PRO A 74 16.12 -2.94 5.18
CA PRO A 74 16.88 -2.87 3.93
C PRO A 74 15.99 -2.59 2.72
N ASN A 75 16.56 -1.99 1.67
CA ASN A 75 15.82 -1.57 0.50
C ASN A 75 15.12 -2.75 -0.22
N GLU A 76 15.73 -3.93 -0.20
CA GLU A 76 15.18 -5.16 -0.77
C GLU A 76 13.86 -5.54 -0.08
N ILE A 77 13.83 -5.47 1.25
CA ILE A 77 12.63 -5.74 2.06
C ILE A 77 11.61 -4.63 1.87
N ARG A 78 12.05 -3.36 1.88
CA ARG A 78 11.17 -2.20 1.65
C ARG A 78 10.46 -2.29 0.30
N THR A 79 11.18 -2.70 -0.75
CA THR A 79 10.62 -2.94 -2.08
C THR A 79 9.47 -3.92 -2.02
N ILE A 80 9.63 -5.03 -1.31
CA ILE A 80 8.54 -6.01 -1.13
C ILE A 80 7.35 -5.36 -0.40
N MET A 81 7.61 -4.60 0.67
CA MET A 81 6.56 -3.97 1.49
C MET A 81 5.70 -2.95 0.73
N TYR A 82 6.31 -2.12 -0.12
CA TYR A 82 5.55 -1.16 -0.93
C TYR A 82 5.09 -1.70 -2.29
N THR A 83 5.39 -2.95 -2.63
CA THR A 83 4.77 -3.57 -3.80
C THR A 83 3.35 -4.01 -3.45
N THR A 84 2.35 -3.43 -4.11
CA THR A 84 0.93 -3.76 -3.86
C THR A 84 0.52 -5.12 -4.41
N ASN A 85 1.34 -5.71 -5.28
CA ASN A 85 0.99 -6.85 -6.12
C ASN A 85 0.57 -8.09 -5.30
N ILE A 86 1.24 -8.38 -4.19
CA ILE A 86 1.01 -9.64 -3.45
C ILE A 86 -0.37 -9.61 -2.79
N ILE A 87 -0.61 -8.57 -1.98
CA ILE A 87 -1.84 -8.43 -1.20
C ILE A 87 -3.03 -8.20 -2.13
N GLU A 88 -2.88 -7.35 -3.15
CA GLU A 88 -3.96 -7.09 -4.09
C GLU A 88 -4.30 -8.30 -4.95
N SER A 89 -3.29 -9.08 -5.37
CA SER A 89 -3.51 -10.32 -6.10
C SER A 89 -4.33 -11.30 -5.26
N LEU A 90 -3.99 -11.47 -3.98
CA LEU A 90 -4.77 -12.32 -3.06
C LEU A 90 -6.20 -11.80 -2.88
N HIS A 91 -6.37 -10.51 -2.56
CA HIS A 91 -7.69 -9.88 -2.42
C HIS A 91 -8.52 -9.96 -3.71
N ARG A 92 -7.89 -9.92 -4.88
CA ARG A 92 -8.58 -10.12 -6.16
C ARG A 92 -9.12 -11.55 -6.29
N GLN A 93 -8.37 -12.56 -5.84
CA GLN A 93 -8.84 -13.95 -5.87
C GLN A 93 -10.01 -14.16 -4.90
N PHE A 94 -9.94 -13.58 -3.70
CA PHE A 94 -11.06 -13.62 -2.75
C PHE A 94 -12.31 -12.94 -3.30
N ARG A 95 -12.17 -11.71 -3.83
CA ARG A 95 -13.30 -11.01 -4.48
C ARG A 95 -13.88 -11.80 -5.65
N LYS A 96 -13.05 -12.52 -6.42
CA LYS A 96 -13.53 -13.35 -7.53
C LYS A 96 -14.44 -14.48 -7.06
N VAL A 97 -14.06 -15.20 -5.99
CA VAL A 97 -14.84 -16.35 -5.50
C VAL A 97 -16.09 -15.91 -4.72
N THR A 98 -16.05 -14.75 -4.08
CA THR A 98 -17.20 -14.22 -3.33
C THR A 98 -18.19 -13.43 -4.20
N LYS A 99 -17.78 -12.87 -5.35
CA LYS A 99 -18.65 -12.03 -6.19
C LYS A 99 -19.95 -12.70 -6.63
N THR A 100 -19.97 -14.02 -6.79
CA THR A 100 -21.17 -14.77 -7.22
C THR A 100 -22.09 -15.15 -6.05
N LYS A 101 -21.69 -14.89 -4.80
CA LYS A 101 -22.47 -15.20 -3.60
C LYS A 101 -22.72 -13.93 -2.80
N SER A 102 -23.96 -13.42 -2.88
CA SER A 102 -24.38 -12.24 -2.13
C SER A 102 -24.57 -12.50 -0.63
N VAL A 103 -24.92 -13.74 -0.26
CA VAL A 103 -25.15 -14.14 1.13
C VAL A 103 -24.48 -15.49 1.39
N PHE A 104 -23.90 -15.62 2.59
CA PHE A 104 -23.36 -16.86 3.11
C PHE A 104 -24.27 -17.36 4.25
N PRO A 105 -24.63 -18.66 4.29
CA PRO A 105 -25.51 -19.20 5.32
C PRO A 105 -24.88 -19.25 6.72
N SER A 106 -23.55 -19.21 6.81
CA SER A 106 -22.80 -19.15 8.08
C SER A 106 -21.37 -18.66 7.85
N ASP A 107 -20.70 -18.22 8.92
CA ASP A 107 -19.29 -17.81 8.87
C ASP A 107 -18.38 -18.96 8.39
N GLN A 108 -18.64 -20.20 8.85
CA GLN A 108 -17.92 -21.39 8.39
C GLN A 108 -18.02 -21.61 6.88
N SER A 109 -19.16 -21.28 6.27
CA SER A 109 -19.33 -21.43 4.82
C SER A 109 -18.46 -20.44 4.03
N LEU A 110 -18.31 -19.21 4.54
CA LEU A 110 -17.40 -18.21 3.98
C LEU A 110 -15.94 -18.62 4.21
N GLU A 111 -15.61 -19.05 5.42
CA GLU A 111 -14.27 -19.50 5.78
C GLU A 111 -13.81 -20.64 4.88
N LYS A 112 -14.64 -21.67 4.69
CA LYS A 112 -14.34 -22.80 3.80
C LYS A 112 -14.08 -22.33 2.36
N MET A 113 -14.83 -21.37 1.87
CA MET A 113 -14.63 -20.79 0.54
C MET A 113 -13.29 -20.05 0.42
N LEU A 114 -12.99 -19.18 1.39
CA LEU A 114 -11.73 -18.42 1.42
C LEU A 114 -10.51 -19.34 1.60
N TYR A 115 -10.65 -20.41 2.40
CA TYR A 115 -9.64 -21.44 2.56
C TYR A 115 -9.34 -22.15 1.23
N LEU A 116 -10.38 -22.63 0.53
CA LEU A 116 -10.20 -23.30 -0.76
C LEU A 116 -9.60 -22.35 -1.82
N ALA A 117 -9.99 -21.07 -1.82
CA ALA A 117 -9.38 -20.07 -2.68
C ALA A 117 -7.89 -19.88 -2.34
N SER A 118 -7.54 -19.79 -1.05
CA SER A 118 -6.16 -19.67 -0.58
C SER A 118 -5.31 -20.86 -1.01
N GLN A 119 -5.81 -22.08 -0.86
CA GLN A 119 -5.14 -23.31 -1.32
C GLN A 119 -4.83 -23.26 -2.81
N ASN A 120 -5.78 -22.82 -3.64
CA ASN A 120 -5.57 -22.69 -5.09
C ASN A 120 -4.56 -21.60 -5.46
N VAL A 121 -4.48 -20.52 -4.67
CA VAL A 121 -3.47 -19.47 -4.85
C VAL A 121 -2.08 -19.97 -4.48
N MET A 122 -1.95 -20.63 -3.32
CA MET A 122 -0.66 -21.14 -2.82
C MET A 122 -0.01 -22.15 -3.77
N LYS A 123 -0.82 -22.99 -4.46
CA LYS A 123 -0.32 -23.89 -5.51
C LYS A 123 0.46 -23.17 -6.63
N LYS A 124 0.20 -21.88 -6.86
CA LYS A 124 0.87 -21.06 -7.88
C LYS A 124 2.06 -20.28 -7.33
N TRP A 125 2.28 -20.25 -6.02
CA TRP A 125 3.38 -19.54 -5.38
C TRP A 125 4.65 -20.40 -5.36
N SER A 126 5.10 -20.81 -6.55
CA SER A 126 6.32 -21.63 -6.72
C SER A 126 7.59 -20.79 -6.88
N ARG A 127 7.45 -19.50 -7.21
CA ARG A 127 8.57 -18.60 -7.46
C ARG A 127 9.01 -17.89 -6.18
N ARG A 128 10.31 -17.97 -5.86
CA ARG A 128 10.93 -17.21 -4.76
C ARG A 128 11.18 -15.75 -5.16
N TYR A 129 11.24 -14.87 -4.16
CA TYR A 129 11.77 -13.51 -4.39
C TYR A 129 13.19 -13.60 -4.92
N LYS A 130 13.51 -12.71 -5.86
CA LYS A 130 14.90 -12.54 -6.29
C LYS A 130 15.63 -11.81 -5.16
N ASN A 131 16.81 -12.32 -4.79
CA ASN A 131 17.75 -11.58 -3.96
C ASN A 131 18.18 -10.31 -4.69
#